data_AF-A0A765T7R4-F1
#
_entry.id   AF-A0A765T7R4-F1
#
_cell.length_a   1.000
_cell.length_b   1.000
_cell.length_c   1.000
_cell.angle_alpha   90.00
_cell.angle_beta   90.00
_cell.angle_gamma   90.00
#
_symmetry.space_group_name_H-M   'P 1'
#
loop_
_entity.id
_entity.type
_entity.pdbx_description
1 polymer ?
#
loop_
_entity_poly.entity_id
_entity_poly.type
_entity_poly.pdbx_seq_one_letter_code
_entity_poly.pdbx_strand_id
1 'polypeptide(L)'
;MPINLTSYLNSAGLLETVPEDVLFNIREQSSAGGAQIQLGNVMVSIQPISTGDYFTGRVSREGLSEGAFYTALSNVEYLELELNDGLSSREVEMLERLSTIFINKSGSLLDKIEECSFDVMHAALRGTEESRTCPVTLCEPETGVFMKNALSSDVCSLYEKEALVQLVKTASPHPLSRENIDASMIVSRESCYFDNQSGNFKCVNGNVTYL
;
A
#
# COMPACT_ATOMS: atom_id res chain seq x y z
N MET A 1 10.96 32.46 -10.78
CA MET A 1 10.29 33.29 -11.82
C MET A 1 9.18 32.44 -12.43
N PRO A 2 8.09 33.01 -12.96
CA PRO A 2 7.07 32.21 -13.62
C PRO A 2 7.62 31.60 -14.92
N ILE A 3 7.30 30.33 -15.18
CA ILE A 3 7.59 29.63 -16.44
C ILE A 3 6.48 29.99 -17.42
N ASN A 4 6.83 30.57 -18.56
CA ASN A 4 5.84 31.01 -19.54
C ASN A 4 5.64 29.95 -20.61
N LEU A 5 4.43 29.38 -20.67
CA LEU A 5 4.05 28.37 -21.66
C LEU A 5 3.07 28.91 -22.72
N THR A 6 2.87 30.23 -22.78
CA THR A 6 1.91 30.86 -23.70
C THR A 6 2.18 30.52 -25.17
N SER A 7 3.45 30.32 -25.55
CA SER A 7 3.83 29.93 -26.91
C SER A 7 3.41 28.51 -27.30
N TYR A 8 3.07 27.66 -26.34
CA TYR A 8 2.62 26.29 -26.56
C TYR A 8 1.10 26.14 -26.54
N LEU A 9 0.37 27.25 -26.47
CA LEU A 9 -1.09 27.26 -26.54
C LEU A 9 -1.55 27.28 -27.98
N ASN A 10 -2.53 26.44 -28.30
CA ASN A 10 -3.26 26.51 -29.56
C ASN A 10 -4.30 27.65 -29.57
N SER A 11 -5.04 27.78 -30.68
CA SER A 11 -6.06 28.81 -30.85
C SER A 11 -7.26 28.69 -29.88
N ALA A 12 -7.46 27.53 -29.26
CA ALA A 12 -8.46 27.30 -28.22
C ALA A 12 -7.94 27.59 -26.80
N GLY A 13 -6.66 27.97 -26.67
CA GLY A 13 -6.01 28.21 -25.37
C GLY A 13 -5.63 26.92 -24.64
N LEU A 14 -5.58 25.78 -25.33
CA LEU A 14 -5.13 24.51 -24.77
C LEU A 14 -3.65 24.28 -25.08
N LEU A 15 -2.93 23.69 -24.12
CA LEU A 15 -1.54 23.27 -24.31
C LEU A 15 -1.47 22.15 -25.36
N GLU A 16 -0.54 22.32 -26.27
CA GLU A 16 -0.05 21.24 -27.13
C GLU A 16 1.20 20.60 -26.50
N THR A 17 1.98 19.86 -27.28
CA THR A 17 3.20 19.20 -26.82
C THR A 17 4.18 20.20 -26.22
N VAL A 18 4.41 20.08 -24.90
CA VAL A 18 5.44 20.82 -24.18
C VAL A 18 6.77 20.05 -24.25
N PRO A 19 7.89 20.68 -24.62
CA PRO A 19 9.19 20.02 -24.67
C PRO A 19 9.67 19.50 -23.30
N GLU A 20 10.40 18.38 -23.31
CA GLU A 20 10.88 17.72 -22.09
C GLU A 20 11.83 18.58 -21.26
N ASP A 21 12.64 19.44 -21.88
CA ASP A 21 13.51 20.38 -21.15
C ASP A 21 12.71 21.43 -20.36
N VAL A 22 11.54 21.81 -20.87
CA VAL A 22 10.62 22.70 -20.18
C VAL A 22 9.92 21.96 -19.04
N LEU A 23 9.45 20.73 -19.28
CA LEU A 23 8.88 19.87 -18.23
C LEU A 23 9.88 19.62 -17.10
N PHE A 24 11.14 19.34 -17.42
CA PHE A 24 12.23 19.20 -16.45
C PHE A 24 12.38 20.45 -15.58
N ASN A 25 12.38 21.65 -16.17
CA ASN A 25 12.44 22.91 -15.42
C ASN A 25 11.21 23.10 -14.51
N ILE A 26 10.03 22.67 -14.94
CA ILE A 26 8.82 22.70 -14.10
C ILE A 26 8.99 21.77 -12.89
N ARG A 27 9.52 20.55 -13.08
CA ARG A 27 9.80 19.61 -11.99
C ARG A 27 10.78 20.21 -10.98
N GLU A 28 11.94 20.70 -11.45
CA GLU A 28 12.96 21.34 -10.61
C GLU A 28 12.38 22.50 -9.77
N GLN A 29 11.64 23.41 -10.40
CA GLN A 29 11.08 24.55 -9.69
C GLN A 29 9.95 24.13 -8.74
N SER A 30 9.14 23.14 -9.12
CA SER A 30 8.08 22.62 -8.26
C SER A 30 8.65 21.97 -7.01
N SER A 31 9.67 21.13 -7.15
CA SER A 31 10.35 20.47 -6.01
C SER A 31 11.03 21.47 -5.07
N ALA A 32 11.40 22.67 -5.55
CA ALA A 32 11.97 23.74 -4.73
C ALA A 32 10.94 24.59 -3.95
N GLY A 33 9.65 24.24 -3.97
CA GLY A 33 8.58 24.95 -3.25
C GLY A 33 7.45 25.48 -4.13
N GLY A 34 7.35 25.02 -5.37
CA GLY A 34 6.26 25.29 -6.29
C GLY A 34 6.65 26.09 -7.53
N ALA A 35 6.14 25.68 -8.69
CA ALA A 35 6.28 26.40 -9.94
C ALA A 35 5.04 27.25 -10.22
N GLN A 36 5.26 28.49 -10.67
CA GLN A 36 4.21 29.34 -11.22
C GLN A 36 4.30 29.27 -12.74
N ILE A 37 3.19 28.94 -13.39
CA ILE A 37 3.12 28.77 -14.84
C ILE A 37 2.16 29.80 -15.43
N GLN A 38 2.63 30.51 -16.44
CA GLN A 38 1.84 31.47 -17.20
C GLN A 38 1.30 30.82 -18.47
N LEU A 39 -0.03 30.82 -18.61
CA LEU A 39 -0.79 30.33 -19.75
C LEU A 39 -1.61 31.48 -20.34
N GLY A 40 -1.00 32.25 -21.24
CA GLY A 40 -1.57 33.49 -21.75
C GLY A 40 -1.71 34.52 -20.63
N ASN A 41 -2.96 34.84 -20.30
CA ASN A 41 -3.30 35.77 -19.23
C ASN A 41 -3.64 35.06 -17.91
N VAL A 42 -3.56 33.73 -17.87
CA VAL A 42 -3.88 32.94 -16.67
C VAL A 42 -2.59 32.48 -15.99
N MET A 43 -2.56 32.61 -14.67
CA MET A 43 -1.52 32.01 -13.83
C MET A 43 -2.05 30.75 -13.17
N VAL A 44 -1.30 29.67 -13.28
CA VAL A 44 -1.54 28.41 -12.58
C VAL A 44 -0.31 28.04 -11.76
N SER A 45 -0.49 27.24 -10.72
CA SER A 45 0.63 26.81 -9.88
C SER A 45 0.74 25.29 -9.86
N ILE A 46 1.94 24.76 -10.07
CA ILE A 46 2.25 23.35 -9.89
C ILE A 46 3.00 23.19 -8.57
N GLN A 47 2.59 22.20 -7.78
CA GLN A 47 3.12 21.90 -6.47
C GLN A 47 3.49 20.42 -6.38
N PRO A 48 4.53 20.05 -5.62
CA PRO A 48 4.84 18.66 -5.37
C PRO A 48 3.75 18.01 -4.51
N ILE A 49 3.51 16.72 -4.75
CA ILE A 49 2.72 15.81 -3.91
C ILE A 49 3.69 15.07 -3.00
N SER A 50 3.34 14.94 -1.72
CA SER A 50 4.09 14.20 -0.68
C SER A 50 5.62 14.38 -0.74
N THR A 51 6.37 13.38 -1.23
CA THR A 51 7.84 13.31 -1.21
C THR A 51 8.52 14.12 -2.31
N GLY A 52 7.76 14.68 -3.26
CA GLY A 52 8.29 15.49 -4.35
C GLY A 52 8.52 14.75 -5.67
N ASP A 53 8.09 13.48 -5.76
CA ASP A 53 8.21 12.67 -6.96
C ASP A 53 7.07 12.91 -7.96
N TYR A 54 5.93 13.41 -7.48
CA TYR A 54 4.74 13.70 -8.27
C TYR A 54 4.26 15.13 -8.04
N PHE A 55 3.39 15.62 -8.91
CA PHE A 55 2.98 17.02 -8.97
C PHE A 55 1.46 17.17 -9.15
N THR A 56 0.90 18.22 -8.56
CA THR A 56 -0.49 18.63 -8.72
C THR A 56 -0.57 20.09 -9.10
N GLY A 57 -1.51 20.43 -9.98
CA GLY A 57 -1.76 21.81 -10.38
C GLY A 57 -2.96 22.43 -9.68
N ARG A 58 -2.89 23.75 -9.52
CA ARG A 58 -3.97 24.57 -8.96
C ARG A 58 -4.23 25.77 -9.86
N VAL A 59 -5.51 26.06 -10.03
CA VAL A 59 -6.00 27.23 -10.77
C VAL A 59 -6.78 28.11 -9.79
N SER A 60 -6.41 29.38 -9.68
CA SER A 60 -7.25 30.35 -8.94
C SER A 60 -8.44 30.75 -9.81
N ARG A 61 -9.65 30.69 -9.26
CA ARG A 61 -10.87 31.12 -9.95
C ARG A 61 -11.04 32.64 -9.98
N GLU A 62 -10.33 33.36 -9.11
CA GLU A 62 -10.50 34.80 -8.94
C GLU A 62 -10.21 35.56 -10.24
N GLY A 63 -11.16 36.40 -10.68
CA GLY A 63 -11.00 37.24 -11.86
C GLY A 63 -11.06 36.52 -13.21
N LEU A 64 -11.28 35.19 -13.24
CA LEU A 64 -11.42 34.43 -14.49
C LEU A 64 -12.87 34.29 -14.92
N SER A 65 -13.08 34.32 -16.25
CA SER A 65 -14.35 33.86 -16.82
C SER A 65 -14.48 32.35 -16.64
N GLU A 66 -15.71 31.85 -16.70
CA GLU A 66 -15.98 30.41 -16.55
C GLU A 66 -15.24 29.58 -17.62
N GLY A 67 -15.27 30.02 -18.88
CA GLY A 67 -14.53 29.36 -19.96
C GLY A 67 -13.02 29.36 -19.71
N ALA A 68 -12.43 30.50 -19.33
CA ALA A 68 -11.01 30.58 -19.05
C ALA A 68 -10.58 29.69 -17.87
N PHE A 69 -11.43 29.57 -16.85
CA PHE A 69 -11.17 28.70 -15.71
C PHE A 69 -11.16 27.22 -16.13
N TYR A 70 -12.13 26.76 -16.92
CA TYR A 70 -12.16 25.37 -17.38
C TYR A 70 -11.03 25.05 -18.36
N THR A 71 -10.68 25.97 -19.27
CA THR A 71 -9.51 25.81 -20.14
C THR A 71 -8.23 25.70 -19.32
N ALA A 72 -8.07 26.51 -18.28
CA ALA A 72 -6.92 26.43 -17.38
C ALA A 72 -6.87 25.12 -16.59
N LEU A 73 -8.02 24.59 -16.16
CA LEU A 73 -8.10 23.28 -15.51
C LEU A 73 -7.67 22.16 -16.47
N SER A 74 -8.13 22.17 -17.72
CA SER A 74 -7.70 21.19 -18.73
C SER A 74 -6.20 21.25 -19.00
N ASN A 75 -5.62 22.46 -19.03
CA ASN A 75 -4.17 22.61 -19.18
C ASN A 75 -3.40 22.11 -17.96
N VAL A 76 -3.94 22.30 -16.75
CA VAL A 76 -3.37 21.72 -15.54
C VAL A 76 -3.42 20.20 -15.58
N GLU A 77 -4.54 19.61 -15.97
CA GLU A 77 -4.66 18.14 -16.09
C GLU A 77 -3.66 17.58 -17.11
N TYR A 78 -3.49 18.25 -18.25
CA TYR A 78 -2.44 17.91 -19.21
C TYR A 78 -1.03 17.94 -18.58
N LEU A 79 -0.69 19.02 -17.86
CA LEU A 79 0.61 19.14 -17.20
C LEU A 79 0.79 18.07 -16.11
N GLU A 80 -0.24 17.73 -15.35
CA GLU A 80 -0.16 16.64 -14.36
C GLU A 80 0.22 15.33 -15.03
N LEU A 81 -0.43 14.98 -16.15
CA LEU A 81 -0.13 13.76 -16.88
C LEU A 81 1.32 13.74 -17.40
N GLU A 82 1.80 14.83 -18.00
CA GLU A 82 3.18 14.90 -18.53
C GLU A 82 4.24 14.89 -17.42
N LEU A 83 3.95 15.50 -16.27
CA LEU A 83 4.89 15.58 -15.15
C LEU A 83 4.95 14.28 -14.35
N ASN A 84 3.85 13.51 -14.30
CA ASN A 84 3.66 12.33 -13.46
C ASN A 84 3.61 11.01 -14.26
N ASP A 85 4.34 10.92 -15.37
CA ASP A 85 4.44 9.70 -16.18
C ASP A 85 3.08 9.11 -16.60
N GLY A 86 2.12 9.99 -16.94
CA GLY A 86 0.78 9.63 -17.41
C GLY A 86 -0.26 9.46 -16.30
N LEU A 87 0.05 9.81 -15.06
CA LEU A 87 -0.88 9.74 -13.93
C LEU A 87 -1.48 11.11 -13.59
N SER A 88 -2.78 11.16 -13.37
CA SER A 88 -3.40 12.35 -12.76
C SER A 88 -3.00 12.48 -11.29
N SER A 89 -3.06 13.70 -10.75
CA SER A 89 -2.82 13.93 -9.30
C SER A 89 -3.72 13.05 -8.40
N ARG A 90 -4.96 12.78 -8.83
CA ARG A 90 -5.90 11.91 -8.10
C ARG A 90 -5.46 10.46 -8.06
N GLU A 91 -4.91 9.95 -9.14
CA GLU A 91 -4.40 8.58 -9.21
C GLU A 91 -3.16 8.42 -8.34
N VAL A 92 -2.27 9.41 -8.35
CA VAL A 92 -1.10 9.47 -7.44
C VAL A 92 -1.56 9.46 -5.99
N GLU A 93 -2.48 10.35 -5.59
CA GLU A 93 -3.00 10.40 -4.22
C GLU A 93 -3.64 9.07 -3.81
N MET A 94 -4.36 8.40 -4.72
CA MET A 94 -4.93 7.08 -4.45
C MET A 94 -3.84 6.01 -4.23
N LEU A 95 -2.79 6.03 -5.05
CA LEU A 95 -1.66 5.10 -4.94
C LEU A 95 -0.89 5.28 -3.63
N GLU A 96 -0.64 6.53 -3.21
CA GLU A 96 0.01 6.84 -1.92
C GLU A 96 -0.85 6.40 -0.74
N ARG A 97 -2.17 6.61 -0.83
CA ARG A 97 -3.12 6.14 0.21
C ARG A 97 -3.15 4.63 0.32
N LEU A 98 -3.15 3.91 -0.80
CA LEU A 98 -3.06 2.45 -0.77
C LEU A 98 -1.73 2.00 -0.17
N SER A 99 -0.62 2.60 -0.57
CA SER A 99 0.72 2.28 -0.06
C SER A 99 0.82 2.47 1.44
N THR A 100 0.32 3.59 1.97
CA THR A 100 0.31 3.86 3.42
C THR A 100 -0.58 2.87 4.18
N ILE A 101 -1.75 2.48 3.64
CA ILE A 101 -2.59 1.43 4.21
C ILE A 101 -1.84 0.10 4.26
N PHE A 102 -1.15 -0.28 3.18
CA PHE A 102 -0.35 -1.52 3.13
C PHE A 102 0.81 -1.49 4.13
N ILE A 103 1.54 -0.39 4.24
CA ILE A 103 2.65 -0.25 5.20
C ILE A 103 2.14 -0.35 6.64
N ASN A 104 1.05 0.35 6.97
CA ASN A 104 0.48 0.30 8.32
C ASN A 104 -0.07 -1.09 8.67
N LYS A 105 -0.80 -1.72 7.73
CA LYS A 105 -1.33 -3.08 7.93
C LYS A 105 -0.22 -4.11 8.06
N SER A 106 0.82 -4.03 7.23
CA SER A 106 1.96 -4.94 7.31
C SER A 106 2.76 -4.75 8.59
N GLY A 107 2.98 -3.51 9.06
CA GLY A 107 3.62 -3.23 10.35
C GLY A 107 2.89 -3.90 11.53
N SER A 108 1.59 -3.61 11.69
CA SER A 108 0.78 -4.22 12.76
C SER A 108 0.71 -5.75 12.67
N LEU A 109 0.74 -6.31 11.47
CA LEU A 109 0.74 -7.76 11.26
C LEU A 109 2.10 -8.39 11.62
N LEU A 110 3.21 -7.74 11.26
CA LEU A 110 4.56 -8.18 11.60
C LEU A 110 4.80 -8.14 13.11
N ASP A 111 4.34 -7.09 13.79
CA ASP A 111 4.41 -7.00 15.26
C ASP A 111 3.66 -8.16 15.91
N LYS A 112 2.46 -8.50 15.40
CA LYS A 112 1.69 -9.62 15.92
C LYS A 112 2.33 -10.98 15.64
N ILE A 113 2.98 -11.14 14.50
CA ILE A 113 3.78 -12.35 14.18
C ILE A 113 4.92 -12.49 15.18
N GLU A 114 5.61 -11.40 15.51
CA GLU A 114 6.69 -11.40 16.49
C GLU A 114 6.16 -11.83 17.88
N GLU A 115 5.07 -11.19 18.34
CA GLU A 115 4.44 -11.49 19.64
C GLU A 115 3.91 -12.93 19.75
N CYS A 116 3.41 -13.50 18.64
CA CYS A 116 2.86 -14.85 18.62
C CYS A 116 3.89 -15.93 18.26
N SER A 117 5.14 -15.56 17.98
CA SER A 117 6.20 -16.50 17.66
C SER A 117 6.69 -17.23 18.91
N PHE A 118 7.05 -18.50 18.75
CA PHE A 118 7.54 -19.33 19.85
C PHE A 118 8.52 -20.38 19.33
N ASP A 119 9.39 -20.85 20.23
CA ASP A 119 10.30 -21.95 19.94
C ASP A 119 9.55 -23.29 19.98
N VAL A 120 9.54 -24.00 18.84
CA VAL A 120 8.76 -25.22 18.64
C VAL A 120 9.33 -26.40 19.43
N MET A 121 10.66 -26.47 19.59
CA MET A 121 11.31 -27.52 20.37
C MET A 121 10.99 -27.39 21.85
N HIS A 122 11.09 -26.17 22.39
CA HIS A 122 10.80 -25.89 23.79
C HIS A 122 9.31 -25.94 24.11
N ALA A 123 8.44 -25.65 23.14
CA ALA A 123 6.98 -25.72 23.32
C ALA A 123 6.41 -27.15 23.37
N ALA A 124 7.23 -28.17 23.09
CA ALA A 124 6.87 -29.59 23.15
C ALA A 124 5.48 -29.89 22.54
N LEU A 125 5.25 -29.40 21.31
CA LEU A 125 3.96 -29.48 20.64
C LEU A 125 3.47 -30.93 20.55
N ARG A 126 2.24 -31.17 21.01
CA ARG A 126 1.51 -32.40 20.71
C ARG A 126 1.04 -32.33 19.26
N GLY A 127 1.23 -33.40 18.50
CA GLY A 127 0.76 -33.48 17.12
C GLY A 127 1.45 -34.59 16.32
N THR A 128 0.95 -34.82 15.11
CA THR A 128 1.62 -35.65 14.10
C THR A 128 2.74 -34.87 13.41
N GLU A 129 3.67 -35.56 12.76
CA GLU A 129 4.71 -34.95 11.93
C GLU A 129 4.12 -34.00 10.88
N GLU A 130 3.05 -34.42 10.20
CA GLU A 130 2.32 -33.62 9.22
C GLU A 130 1.76 -32.31 9.81
N SER A 131 1.18 -32.37 11.02
CA SER A 131 0.62 -31.18 11.68
C SER A 131 1.68 -30.17 12.13
N ARG A 132 2.92 -30.62 12.34
CA ARG A 132 4.08 -29.80 12.75
C ARG A 132 4.90 -29.31 11.56
N THR A 133 4.57 -29.73 10.36
CA THR A 133 5.28 -29.34 9.15
C THR A 133 4.73 -28.02 8.63
N CYS A 134 5.61 -27.05 8.37
CA CYS A 134 5.21 -25.79 7.77
C CYS A 134 4.71 -25.99 6.34
N PRO A 135 3.51 -25.49 5.98
CA PRO A 135 2.98 -25.62 4.61
C PRO A 135 3.79 -24.90 3.53
N VAL A 136 4.69 -23.98 3.92
CA VAL A 136 5.51 -23.19 2.99
C VAL A 136 6.89 -23.82 2.79
N THR A 137 7.59 -24.12 3.88
CA THR A 137 8.96 -24.67 3.82
C THR A 137 9.02 -26.18 3.82
N LEU A 138 7.88 -26.84 4.07
CA LEU A 138 7.73 -28.30 4.09
C LEU A 138 8.67 -28.98 5.11
N CYS A 139 9.04 -28.25 6.16
CA CYS A 139 9.90 -28.69 7.26
C CYS A 139 9.26 -28.31 8.60
N GLU A 140 9.65 -28.99 9.68
CA GLU A 140 9.31 -28.55 11.04
C GLU A 140 10.14 -27.30 11.38
N PRO A 141 9.50 -26.16 11.70
CA PRO A 141 10.23 -24.93 11.96
C PRO A 141 10.85 -24.92 13.36
N GLU A 142 12.01 -24.25 13.51
CA GLU A 142 12.60 -23.97 14.84
C GLU A 142 11.77 -22.91 15.59
N THR A 143 11.47 -21.79 14.91
CA THR A 143 10.58 -20.73 15.40
C THR A 143 9.27 -20.76 14.63
N GLY A 144 8.20 -21.08 15.35
CA GLY A 144 6.88 -21.31 14.79
C GLY A 144 5.88 -20.21 15.13
N VAL A 145 4.89 -20.02 14.27
CA VAL A 145 3.74 -19.13 14.47
C VAL A 145 2.49 -19.88 14.03
N PHE A 146 1.44 -19.85 14.85
CA PHE A 146 0.14 -20.41 14.44
C PHE A 146 -0.64 -19.37 13.62
N MET A 147 -1.13 -19.82 12.47
CA MET A 147 -2.03 -19.04 11.62
C MET A 147 -3.26 -19.87 11.26
N LYS A 148 -4.45 -19.28 11.36
CA LYS A 148 -5.72 -19.87 10.96
C LYS A 148 -5.72 -20.14 9.46
N ASN A 149 -6.23 -21.30 9.04
CA ASN A 149 -6.25 -21.71 7.63
C ASN A 149 -7.13 -20.83 6.74
N ALA A 150 -8.09 -20.13 7.35
CA ALA A 150 -8.93 -19.08 6.78
C ALA A 150 -9.45 -18.18 7.91
N LEU A 151 -9.94 -16.98 7.57
CA LEU A 151 -10.44 -16.00 8.55
C LEU A 151 -11.50 -16.59 9.48
N SER A 152 -12.42 -17.37 8.93
CA SER A 152 -13.54 -18.03 9.62
C SER A 152 -13.23 -19.44 10.13
N SER A 153 -12.05 -19.99 9.79
CA SER A 153 -11.69 -21.35 10.21
C SER A 153 -11.40 -21.38 11.71
N ASP A 154 -11.68 -22.49 12.39
CA ASP A 154 -11.16 -22.77 13.72
C ASP A 154 -9.86 -23.57 13.67
N VAL A 155 -9.43 -24.00 12.48
CA VAL A 155 -8.22 -24.79 12.27
C VAL A 155 -7.04 -23.86 12.00
N CYS A 156 -5.93 -24.12 12.66
CA CYS A 156 -4.66 -23.42 12.48
C CYS A 156 -3.60 -24.38 11.95
N SER A 157 -2.64 -23.86 11.20
CA SER A 157 -1.43 -24.58 10.81
C SER A 157 -0.21 -23.89 11.41
N LEU A 158 0.84 -24.67 11.66
CA LEU A 158 2.12 -24.15 12.12
C LEU A 158 2.91 -23.61 10.93
N TYR A 159 3.34 -22.36 10.99
CA TYR A 159 4.19 -21.74 9.98
C TYR A 159 5.56 -21.40 10.56
N GLU A 160 6.59 -21.51 9.72
CA GLU A 160 7.90 -20.91 10.01
C GLU A 160 7.77 -19.39 10.03
N LYS A 161 8.30 -18.76 11.08
CA LYS A 161 8.20 -17.31 11.28
C LYS A 161 8.70 -16.54 10.08
N GLU A 162 9.91 -16.85 9.60
CA GLU A 162 10.56 -16.14 8.51
C GLU A 162 9.78 -16.30 7.20
N ALA A 163 9.25 -17.49 6.94
CA ALA A 163 8.41 -17.74 5.77
C ALA A 163 7.12 -16.90 5.83
N LEU A 164 6.47 -16.81 6.99
CA LEU A 164 5.27 -16.01 7.18
C LEU A 164 5.56 -14.50 7.05
N VAL A 165 6.69 -14.03 7.60
CA VAL A 165 7.16 -12.64 7.42
C VAL A 165 7.36 -12.32 5.94
N GLN A 166 7.93 -13.23 5.15
CA GLN A 166 8.09 -13.03 3.71
C GLN A 166 6.75 -12.95 2.99
N LEU A 167 5.77 -13.78 3.34
CA LEU A 167 4.42 -13.70 2.78
C LEU A 167 3.78 -12.33 3.05
N VAL A 168 3.93 -11.80 4.26
CA VAL A 168 3.39 -10.47 4.63
C VAL A 168 4.11 -9.35 3.88
N LYS A 169 5.44 -9.37 3.83
CA LYS A 169 6.24 -8.34 3.15
C LYS A 169 5.98 -8.28 1.65
N THR A 170 5.66 -9.42 1.04
CA THR A 170 5.36 -9.51 -0.40
C THR A 170 3.87 -9.36 -0.71
N ALA A 171 3.03 -9.07 0.28
CA ALA A 171 1.57 -9.05 0.16
C ALA A 171 1.00 -10.32 -0.50
N SER A 172 1.63 -11.47 -0.23
CA SER A 172 1.22 -12.76 -0.77
C SER A 172 -0.09 -13.25 -0.11
N PRO A 173 -1.00 -13.87 -0.89
CA PRO A 173 -2.22 -14.42 -0.33
C PRO A 173 -1.92 -15.64 0.55
N HIS A 174 -2.83 -15.92 1.48
CA HIS A 174 -2.75 -17.08 2.37
C HIS A 174 -2.56 -18.38 1.56
N PRO A 175 -1.58 -19.25 1.87
CA PRO A 175 -1.24 -20.41 1.04
C PRO A 175 -2.39 -21.40 0.80
N LEU A 176 -3.27 -21.56 1.80
CA LEU A 176 -4.43 -22.45 1.74
C LEU A 176 -5.70 -21.76 1.21
N SER A 177 -6.26 -20.79 1.94
CA SER A 177 -7.51 -20.11 1.57
C SER A 177 -7.41 -19.10 0.42
N ARG A 178 -6.21 -18.64 0.07
CA ARG A 178 -5.97 -17.50 -0.84
C ARG A 178 -6.53 -16.16 -0.38
N GLU A 179 -6.98 -16.06 0.87
CA GLU A 179 -7.42 -14.80 1.48
C GLU A 179 -6.23 -13.87 1.77
N ASN A 180 -6.49 -12.56 1.92
CA ASN A 180 -5.49 -11.65 2.45
C ASN A 180 -5.16 -12.01 3.90
N ILE A 181 -3.88 -12.19 4.21
CA ILE A 181 -3.43 -12.49 5.57
C ILE A 181 -3.80 -11.32 6.48
N ASP A 182 -4.46 -11.63 7.58
CA ASP A 182 -4.96 -10.66 8.54
C ASP A 182 -4.42 -10.93 9.94
N ALA A 183 -4.28 -9.88 10.75
CA ALA A 183 -3.80 -10.01 12.12
C ALA A 183 -4.71 -10.92 12.96
N SER A 184 -6.01 -10.99 12.66
CA SER A 184 -6.94 -11.91 13.30
C SER A 184 -6.72 -13.39 12.94
N MET A 185 -5.99 -13.69 11.85
CA MET A 185 -5.56 -15.04 11.51
C MET A 185 -4.34 -15.49 12.32
N ILE A 186 -3.54 -14.56 12.87
CA ILE A 186 -2.38 -14.88 13.70
C ILE A 186 -2.84 -15.16 15.14
N VAL A 187 -2.49 -16.35 15.63
CA VAL A 187 -2.97 -16.87 16.91
C VAL A 187 -1.77 -17.18 17.81
N SER A 188 -1.87 -16.80 19.08
CA SER A 188 -0.86 -17.13 20.08
C SER A 188 -0.81 -18.62 20.36
N ARG A 189 0.36 -19.12 20.76
CA ARG A 189 0.56 -20.53 21.13
C ARG A 189 -0.48 -21.04 22.11
N GLU A 190 -0.78 -20.27 23.16
CA GLU A 190 -1.70 -20.65 24.23
C GLU A 190 -3.17 -20.75 23.79
N SER A 191 -3.52 -20.08 22.69
CA SER A 191 -4.88 -20.09 22.15
C SER A 191 -5.12 -21.22 21.16
N CYS A 192 -4.12 -22.07 20.91
CA CYS A 192 -4.19 -23.17 19.96
C CYS A 192 -3.89 -24.52 20.63
N TYR A 193 -4.69 -25.54 20.36
CA TYR A 193 -4.50 -26.88 20.92
C TYR A 193 -4.63 -27.95 19.83
N PHE A 194 -3.94 -29.06 20.02
CA PHE A 194 -4.05 -30.20 19.11
C PHE A 194 -5.27 -31.04 19.47
N ASP A 195 -6.20 -31.18 18.53
CA ASP A 195 -7.38 -32.01 18.67
C ASP A 195 -7.14 -33.39 18.04
N ASN A 196 -6.97 -34.41 18.89
CA ASN A 196 -6.70 -35.79 18.47
C ASN A 196 -7.83 -36.38 17.60
N GLN A 197 -9.07 -35.88 17.70
CA GLN A 197 -10.17 -36.40 16.89
C GLN A 197 -10.11 -35.92 15.46
N SER A 198 -9.73 -34.66 15.25
CA SER A 198 -9.59 -34.07 13.92
C SER A 198 -8.19 -34.21 13.34
N GLY A 199 -7.18 -34.52 14.17
CA GLY A 199 -5.77 -34.58 13.76
C GLY A 199 -5.18 -33.20 13.44
N ASN A 200 -5.84 -32.11 13.87
CA ASN A 200 -5.49 -30.75 13.51
C ASN A 200 -5.34 -29.86 14.74
N PHE A 201 -4.57 -28.78 14.59
CA PHE A 201 -4.53 -27.71 15.58
C PHE A 201 -5.79 -26.83 15.45
N LYS A 202 -6.45 -26.56 16.56
CA LYS A 202 -7.65 -25.72 16.62
C LYS A 202 -7.47 -24.54 17.56
N CYS A 203 -7.96 -23.37 17.16
CA CYS A 203 -7.98 -22.18 18.01
C CYS A 203 -9.23 -22.14 18.88
N VAL A 204 -9.09 -21.66 20.12
CA VAL A 204 -10.22 -21.40 21.01
C VAL A 204 -10.87 -20.07 20.60
N ASN A 205 -12.02 -20.12 19.92
CA ASN A 205 -12.80 -18.92 19.61
C ASN A 205 -13.50 -18.40 20.87
N GLY A 206 -12.89 -17.46 21.60
CA GLY A 206 -13.56 -16.56 22.57
C GLY A 206 -14.16 -17.19 23.85
N ASN A 207 -13.62 -16.77 25.00
CA ASN A 207 -14.00 -17.04 26.39
C ASN A 207 -13.72 -18.45 26.93
N VAL A 208 -12.45 -18.69 27.29
CA VAL A 208 -12.10 -19.66 28.33
C VAL A 208 -12.67 -19.15 29.66
N THR A 209 -13.82 -19.67 30.06
CA THR A 209 -14.22 -19.64 31.47
C THR A 209 -13.51 -20.82 32.13
N TYR A 210 -12.50 -20.52 32.93
CA TYR A 210 -11.92 -21.51 33.85
C TYR A 210 -13.04 -21.94 34.82
N LEU A 211 -13.46 -23.21 34.75
CA LEU A 211 -14.17 -23.89 35.82
C LEU A 211 -13.17 -24.56 36.74
#